data_AF-A0A5W3A8P3-F1
#
_entry.id   AF-A0A5W3A8P3-F1
#
_cell.length_a   1.000
_cell.length_b   1.000
_cell.length_c   1.000
_cell.angle_alpha   90.00
_cell.angle_beta   90.00
_cell.angle_gamma   90.00
#
_symmetry.space_group_name_H-M   'P 1'
#
loop_
_entity.id
_entity.type
_entity.pdbx_description
1 polymer ?
#
loop_
_entity_poly.entity_id
_entity_poly.type
_entity_poly.pdbx_seq_one_letter_code
_entity_poly.pdbx_strand_id
1 'polypeptide(L)' 'ITLDTPEVVCTNKLTTATLEVQKGGTMRGNIEHTGGTLKSNGVQVDDHGHGGVQRGGSWTEGTR' A
#
# COMPACT_ATOMS: atom_id res chain seq x y z
N ILE A 1 14.12 20.79 -5.37
CA ILE A 1 14.31 21.45 -4.05
C ILE A 1 14.70 20.35 -3.07
N THR A 2 15.66 20.60 -2.19
CA THR A 2 16.04 19.68 -1.11
C THR A 2 15.81 20.37 0.22
N LEU A 3 15.12 19.71 1.14
CA LEU A 3 14.87 20.18 2.50
C LEU A 3 15.65 19.27 3.45
N ASP A 4 16.89 19.64 3.78
CA ASP A 4 17.74 18.88 4.69
C ASP A 4 17.46 19.29 6.14
N THR A 5 16.44 18.67 6.72
CA THR A 5 15.93 18.96 8.06
C THR A 5 15.36 17.68 8.68
N PRO A 6 15.39 17.54 10.02
CA PRO A 6 14.75 16.42 10.70
C PRO A 6 13.25 16.31 10.43
N GLU A 7 12.56 17.43 10.17
CA GLU A 7 11.12 17.47 9.98
C GLU A 7 10.69 18.52 8.95
N VAL A 8 9.75 18.13 8.09
CA VAL A 8 9.03 19.02 7.17
C VAL A 8 7.54 18.83 7.45
N VAL A 9 6.83 19.91 7.80
CA VAL A 9 5.40 19.88 8.14
C VAL A 9 4.59 20.64 7.10
N CYS A 10 3.61 19.97 6.50
CA CYS A 10 2.52 20.62 5.77
C CYS A 10 1.30 20.68 6.71
N THR A 11 0.81 21.88 7.02
CA THR A 11 -0.29 22.05 8.00
C THR A 11 -1.67 21.65 7.47
N ASN A 12 -1.79 21.44 6.16
CA ASN A 12 -3.04 21.10 5.47
C ASN A 12 -2.75 20.03 4.38
N LYS A 13 -3.23 20.25 3.16
CA LYS A 13 -3.09 19.28 2.04
C LYS A 13 -1.70 19.34 1.41
N LEU A 14 -1.05 18.19 1.31
CA LEU A 14 0.10 17.95 0.43
C LEU A 14 -0.40 17.29 -0.86
N THR A 15 -0.09 17.87 -2.03
CA THR A 15 -0.39 17.28 -3.35
C THR A 15 0.92 17.01 -4.08
N THR A 16 1.09 15.80 -4.60
CA THR A 16 2.25 15.40 -5.41
C THR A 16 1.79 14.46 -6.52
N ALA A 17 2.51 14.43 -7.64
CA ALA A 17 2.20 13.52 -8.75
C ALA A 17 2.64 12.08 -8.44
N THR A 18 3.81 11.93 -7.81
CA THR A 18 4.39 10.64 -7.38
C THR A 18 4.93 10.77 -5.95
N LEU A 19 4.98 9.65 -5.22
CA LEU A 19 5.45 9.61 -3.83
C LEU A 19 6.43 8.44 -3.65
N GLU A 20 7.60 8.73 -3.09
CA GLU A 20 8.59 7.72 -2.64
C GLU A 20 8.82 7.90 -1.13
N VAL A 21 8.74 6.80 -0.36
CA VAL A 21 8.99 6.78 1.09
C VAL A 21 10.03 5.71 1.39
N GLN A 22 11.16 6.10 1.97
CA GLN A 22 12.34 5.23 2.05
C GLN A 22 12.46 4.43 3.35
N LYS A 23 11.92 4.93 4.46
CA LYS A 23 12.15 4.36 5.81
C LYS A 23 10.85 4.11 6.60
N GLY A 24 9.76 3.83 5.87
CA GLY A 24 8.44 3.65 6.47
C GLY A 24 7.82 4.96 6.96
N GLY A 25 6.67 4.84 7.65
CA GLY A 25 5.90 5.98 8.16
C GLY A 25 4.56 5.55 8.76
N THR A 26 3.71 6.51 9.10
CA THR A 26 2.36 6.26 9.59
C THR A 26 1.34 7.05 8.78
N MET A 27 0.16 6.46 8.54
CA MET A 27 -0.99 7.12 7.93
C MET A 27 -2.18 6.99 8.88
N ARG A 28 -3.01 8.02 8.98
CA ARG A 28 -4.21 8.06 9.83
C ARG A 28 -5.36 8.70 9.08
N GLY A 29 -6.59 8.28 9.40
CA GLY A 29 -7.80 8.68 8.68
C GLY A 29 -8.10 7.76 7.49
N ASN A 30 -9.11 8.13 6.70
CA ASN A 30 -9.47 7.39 5.50
C ASN A 30 -8.47 7.66 4.39
N ILE A 31 -7.95 6.60 3.77
CA ILE A 31 -7.05 6.67 2.61
C ILE A 31 -7.73 5.99 1.43
N GLU A 32 -8.09 6.78 0.43
CA GLU A 32 -8.72 6.31 -0.79
C GLU A 32 -7.68 6.22 -1.91
N HIS A 33 -7.51 5.04 -2.50
CA HIS A 33 -6.64 4.80 -3.65
C HIS A 33 -7.50 4.33 -4.83
N THR A 34 -7.36 4.99 -5.97
CA THR A 34 -8.10 4.68 -7.22
C THR A 34 -7.20 4.91 -8.44
N GLY A 35 -7.59 4.37 -9.60
CA GLY A 35 -6.87 4.61 -10.86
C GLY A 35 -5.54 3.85 -11.00
N GLY A 36 -5.37 2.72 -10.29
CA GLY A 36 -4.16 1.90 -10.32
C GLY A 36 -4.23 0.72 -9.36
N THR A 37 -3.08 0.13 -8.99
CA THR A 37 -2.98 -0.98 -8.03
C THR A 37 -2.20 -0.57 -6.78
N LEU A 38 -2.71 -0.88 -5.59
CA LEU A 38 -1.95 -0.74 -4.34
C LEU A 38 -1.36 -2.10 -3.96
N LYS A 39 -0.03 -2.24 -4.02
CA LYS A 39 0.67 -3.50 -3.69
C LYS A 39 1.54 -3.36 -2.45
N SER A 40 1.51 -4.38 -1.59
CA SER A 40 2.41 -4.52 -0.45
C SER A 40 3.09 -5.89 -0.53
N ASN A 41 4.43 -5.90 -0.58
CA ASN A 41 5.23 -7.12 -0.79
C ASN A 41 4.77 -7.94 -2.01
N GLY A 42 4.36 -7.26 -3.09
CA GLY A 42 3.88 -7.89 -4.32
C GLY A 42 2.39 -8.27 -4.34
N VAL A 43 1.70 -8.27 -3.19
CA VAL A 43 0.26 -8.60 -3.10
C VAL A 43 -0.59 -7.36 -3.33
N GLN A 44 -1.55 -7.44 -4.26
CA GLN A 44 -2.45 -6.35 -4.61
C GLN A 44 -3.66 -6.30 -3.66
N VAL A 45 -3.88 -5.18 -2.98
CA VAL A 45 -4.93 -5.09 -1.93
C VAL A 45 -6.34 -5.26 -2.50
N ASP A 46 -6.63 -4.66 -3.65
CA ASP A 46 -7.96 -4.62 -4.25
C ASP A 46 -8.28 -5.85 -5.14
N ASP A 47 -7.31 -6.72 -5.39
CA ASP A 47 -7.43 -7.94 -6.20
C ASP A 47 -6.50 -9.03 -5.65
N HIS A 48 -6.65 -9.38 -4.37
CA HIS A 48 -5.91 -10.49 -3.75
C HIS A 48 -6.76 -11.75 -3.62
N GLY A 49 -6.10 -12.89 -3.76
CA GLY A 49 -6.66 -14.20 -3.47
C GLY A 49 -6.06 -14.83 -2.21
N HIS A 50 -6.87 -15.64 -1.53
CA HIS A 50 -6.39 -16.51 -0.46
C HIS A 50 -6.26 -17.95 -0.95
N GLY A 51 -5.02 -18.43 -0.92
CA GLY A 51 -4.72 -19.86 -0.97
C GLY A 51 -5.04 -20.59 0.35
N GLY A 52 -4.81 -21.90 0.44
CA GLY A 52 -4.92 -22.61 1.72
C GLY A 52 -6.33 -23.04 2.15
N VAL A 53 -7.38 -22.58 1.47
CA VAL A 53 -8.76 -23.04 1.75
C VAL A 53 -9.01 -24.33 0.99
N GLN A 54 -9.03 -25.48 1.68
CA GLN A 54 -9.47 -26.73 1.05
C GLN A 54 -10.93 -26.58 0.60
N ARG A 55 -11.15 -26.39 -0.70
CA ARG A 55 -12.39 -26.87 -1.31
C ARG A 55 -12.32 -28.40 -1.21
N GLY A 56 -13.31 -29.03 -0.56
CA GLY A 56 -13.27 -30.45 -0.22
C GLY A 56 -12.70 -31.30 -1.37
N GLY A 57 -11.54 -31.93 -1.13
CA GLY A 57 -10.83 -32.80 -2.08
C GLY A 57 -9.70 -32.18 -2.92
N SER A 58 -9.40 -30.89 -2.83
CA SER A 58 -8.36 -30.22 -3.65
C SER A 58 -7.11 -29.75 -2.88
N TRP A 59 -6.01 -29.51 -3.61
CA TRP A 59 -4.78 -28.90 -3.07
C TRP A 59 -5.00 -27.45 -2.65
N THR A 60 -4.31 -27.03 -1.60
CA THR A 60 -4.24 -25.62 -1.19
C THR A 60 -3.49 -24.81 -2.24
N GLU A 61 -4.14 -23.82 -2.85
CA GLU A 61 -3.42 -22.84 -3.67
C GLU A 61 -2.58 -21.91 -2.78
N GLY A 62 -1.62 -21.17 -3.34
CA GLY A 62 -0.87 -20.12 -2.66
C GLY A 62 -1.61 -18.77 -2.70
N THR A 63 -1.10 -17.76 -2.01
CA THR A 63 -1.61 -16.38 -2.15
C THR A 63 -1.33 -15.87 -3.57
N ARG A 64 -2.33 -15.28 -4.22
CA ARG A 64 -2.18 -14.60 -5.52
C ARG A 64 -2.37 -13.11 -5.35
#